data_AF-A0AAD4SY09-F1
#
_entry.id   AF-A0AAD4SY09-F1
#
_cell.length_a   1.000
_cell.length_b   1.000
_cell.length_c   1.000
_cell.angle_alpha   90.00
_cell.angle_beta   90.00
_cell.angle_gamma   90.00
#
_symmetry.space_group_name_H-M   'P 1'
#
loop_
_entity.id
_entity.type
_entity.pdbx_description
1 polymer ?
#
loop_
_entity_poly.entity_id
_entity_poly.type
_entity_poly.pdbx_seq_one_letter_code
_entity_poly.pdbx_strand_id
1 'polypeptide(L)'
;MQTDKVRVNVRGKIFEITAATFETARRNSVFGEYFIDRNPDCFCVLLDLFGTCELHVPPNIPEKLLYREGHYYGLLDHVKTAKWGTFDSNRLRLTGTVSGQAPNYCIAIRASPDGGCAVSHGGIVRVYDWMLEEHPPMNLDYQSINDIGWIDSENIVISSCQSPSKVNGGMGHFSSSTCDLRHRYDLNYENYAKIFTARAICFNSDSKIFASCKGSGDGGIGVWDQVTGKQIDFFLFIRWFSSWRC
;
A
#
# COMPACT_ATOMS: atom_id res chain seq x y z
N MET A 1 28.50 16.94 -34.58
CA MET A 1 27.78 17.76 -33.58
C MET A 1 26.30 17.53 -33.79
N GLN A 2 25.70 16.60 -33.04
CA GLN A 2 24.29 16.27 -33.16
C GLN A 2 23.62 16.76 -31.88
N THR A 3 22.55 17.53 -32.03
CA THR A 3 21.85 18.20 -30.93
C THR A 3 21.17 17.19 -30.02
N ASP A 4 21.79 16.89 -28.87
CA ASP A 4 21.26 16.07 -27.76
C ASP A 4 20.09 16.76 -27.02
N LYS A 5 19.24 17.49 -27.75
CA LYS A 5 18.12 18.24 -27.20
C LYS A 5 16.82 17.70 -27.78
N VAL A 6 15.88 17.42 -26.88
CA VAL A 6 14.54 16.93 -27.19
C VAL A 6 13.55 18.05 -26.90
N ARG A 7 12.59 18.25 -27.81
CA ARG A 7 11.49 19.21 -27.62
C ARG A 7 10.24 18.47 -27.14
N VAL A 8 9.73 18.88 -25.98
CA VAL A 8 8.51 18.35 -25.37
C VAL A 8 7.50 19.49 -25.28
N ASN A 9 6.32 19.30 -25.85
CA ASN A 9 5.23 20.26 -25.77
C ASN A 9 4.24 19.80 -24.70
N VAL A 10 4.19 20.47 -23.55
CA VAL A 10 3.23 20.19 -22.49
C VAL A 10 2.09 21.21 -22.59
N ARG A 11 0.96 20.79 -23.15
CA ARG A 11 -0.26 21.59 -23.31
C ARG A 11 -0.01 23.00 -23.87
N GLY A 12 0.81 23.09 -24.91
CA GLY A 12 1.15 24.33 -25.62
C GLY A 12 2.43 25.02 -25.15
N LYS A 13 3.03 24.61 -24.03
CA LYS A 13 4.33 25.12 -23.56
C LYS A 13 5.44 24.19 -24.02
N ILE A 14 6.38 24.71 -24.80
CA ILE A 14 7.50 23.94 -25.34
C ILE A 14 8.68 23.99 -24.37
N PHE A 15 9.19 22.82 -24.04
CA PHE A 15 10.38 22.58 -23.22
C PHE A 15 11.48 22.00 -24.09
N GLU A 16 12.68 22.53 -23.96
CA GLU A 16 13.87 21.98 -24.60
C GLU A 16 14.73 21.33 -23.50
N ILE A 17 14.80 20.00 -23.50
CA ILE A 17 15.46 19.20 -22.47
C ILE A 17 16.58 18.37 -23.08
N THR A 18 17.56 17.94 -22.27
CA THR A 18 18.62 17.08 -22.77
C THR A 18 18.12 15.64 -22.96
N ALA A 19 18.69 14.93 -23.94
CA ALA A 19 18.40 13.51 -24.16
C ALA A 19 18.68 12.67 -22.90
N ALA A 20 19.69 13.02 -22.10
CA ALA A 20 19.99 12.34 -20.84
C ALA A 20 18.87 12.51 -19.80
N THR A 21 18.34 13.73 -19.62
CA THR A 21 17.20 13.98 -18.71
C THR A 21 15.94 13.26 -19.20
N PHE A 22 15.74 13.19 -20.52
CA PHE A 22 14.61 12.48 -21.13
C PHE A 22 14.70 10.95 -20.96
N GLU A 23 15.88 10.35 -21.17
CA GLU A 23 16.12 8.90 -20.98
C GLU A 23 16.01 8.48 -19.51
N THR A 24 16.39 9.37 -18.58
CA THR A 24 16.21 9.12 -17.14
C THR A 24 14.72 9.07 -16.77
N ALA A 25 13.88 9.84 -17.49
CA ALA A 25 12.44 9.92 -17.26
C ALA A 25 11.63 8.85 -18.03
N ARG A 26 12.20 8.13 -19.00
CA ARG A 26 11.44 7.14 -19.77
C ARG A 26 12.28 6.00 -20.35
N ARG A 27 11.80 4.76 -20.14
CA ARG A 27 12.18 3.56 -20.92
C ARG A 27 11.42 3.55 -22.26
N ASN A 28 12.15 3.47 -23.38
CA ASN A 28 11.74 3.19 -24.76
C ASN A 28 11.26 4.37 -25.67
N SER A 29 12.25 4.88 -26.43
CA SER A 29 12.39 4.99 -27.91
C SER A 29 11.64 6.01 -28.80
N VAL A 30 12.48 6.67 -29.64
CA VAL A 30 12.35 7.33 -30.97
C VAL A 30 11.86 8.80 -31.08
N PHE A 31 12.70 9.58 -31.77
CA PHE A 31 12.68 11.03 -32.02
C PHE A 31 11.41 11.59 -32.68
N GLY A 32 10.90 12.70 -32.11
CA GLY A 32 9.79 13.55 -32.60
C GLY A 32 9.39 14.58 -31.52
N GLU A 33 8.63 15.62 -31.88
CA GLU A 33 8.04 16.54 -30.88
C GLU A 33 7.01 15.78 -30.03
N TYR A 34 7.25 15.69 -28.72
CA TYR A 34 6.42 14.89 -27.81
C TYR A 34 5.34 15.78 -27.19
N PHE A 35 4.07 15.61 -27.60
CA PHE A 35 2.95 16.34 -26.99
C PHE A 35 2.43 15.62 -25.74
N ILE A 36 2.31 16.36 -24.64
CA ILE A 36 1.81 15.89 -23.35
C ILE A 36 0.64 16.77 -22.94
N ASP A 37 -0.56 16.20 -22.88
CA ASP A 37 -1.75 16.90 -22.42
C ASP A 37 -1.85 16.91 -20.88
N ARG A 38 -0.90 17.58 -20.23
CA ARG A 38 -0.78 17.65 -18.76
C ARG A 38 -0.49 19.07 -18.30
N ASN A 39 -0.36 19.28 -16.99
CA ASN A 39 -0.10 20.60 -16.44
C ASN A 39 1.37 21.04 -16.69
N PRO A 40 1.61 22.10 -17.49
CA PRO A 40 2.97 22.55 -17.78
C PRO A 40 3.71 23.16 -16.58
N ASP A 41 3.00 23.73 -15.60
CA ASP A 41 3.61 24.34 -14.42
C ASP A 41 4.12 23.27 -13.45
N CYS A 42 3.38 22.16 -13.30
CA CYS A 42 3.86 21.01 -12.54
C CYS A 42 5.05 20.34 -13.25
N PHE A 43 5.01 20.26 -14.58
CA PHE A 43 6.13 19.73 -15.36
C PHE A 43 7.41 20.56 -15.18
N CYS A 44 7.31 21.90 -15.11
CA CYS A 44 8.44 22.76 -14.75
C CYS A 44 9.09 22.34 -13.43
N VAL A 45 8.30 22.20 -12.37
CA VAL A 45 8.81 21.83 -11.04
C VAL A 45 9.48 20.46 -11.04
N LEU A 46 8.88 19.48 -11.71
CA LEU A 46 9.45 18.14 -11.82
C LEU A 46 10.75 18.14 -12.65
N LEU A 47 10.84 18.97 -13.68
CA LEU A 47 12.05 19.12 -14.46
C LEU A 47 13.17 19.78 -13.66
N ASP A 48 12.85 20.83 -12.91
CA ASP A 48 13.81 21.52 -12.03
C ASP A 48 14.35 20.56 -10.97
N LEU A 49 13.49 19.70 -10.39
CA LEU A 49 13.90 18.64 -9.46
C LEU A 49 15.00 17.74 -10.05
N PHE A 50 14.96 17.40 -11.34
CA PHE A 50 16.02 16.60 -11.97
C PHE A 50 17.32 17.39 -12.17
N GLY A 51 17.21 18.70 -12.38
CA GLY A 51 18.37 19.57 -12.54
C GLY A 51 19.09 19.85 -11.22
N THR A 52 18.34 20.03 -10.13
CA THR A 52 18.87 20.49 -8.84
C THR A 52 18.89 19.41 -7.76
N CYS A 53 18.16 18.31 -7.93
CA CYS A 53 17.85 17.32 -6.90
C CYS A 53 17.09 17.90 -5.68
N GLU A 54 16.53 19.10 -5.83
CA GLU A 54 15.79 19.81 -4.77
C GLU A 54 14.37 20.15 -5.23
N LEU A 55 13.41 19.90 -4.34
CA LEU A 55 11.99 20.11 -4.64
C LEU A 55 11.58 21.56 -4.31
N HIS A 56 11.49 22.40 -5.34
CA HIS A 56 11.01 23.77 -5.22
C HIS A 56 9.56 23.88 -5.69
N VAL A 57 8.60 23.93 -4.77
CA VAL A 57 7.17 24.05 -5.10
C VAL A 57 6.70 25.50 -4.97
N PRO A 58 6.31 26.17 -6.08
CA PRO A 58 5.71 27.49 -6.03
C PRO A 58 4.40 27.50 -5.23
N PRO A 59 4.10 28.57 -4.48
CA PRO A 59 2.92 28.62 -3.58
C PRO A 59 1.57 28.54 -4.32
N ASN A 60 1.55 28.83 -5.62
CA ASN A 60 0.37 28.73 -6.48
C ASN A 60 0.08 27.30 -6.98
N ILE A 61 0.99 26.35 -6.75
CA ILE A 61 0.81 24.95 -7.17
C ILE A 61 0.48 24.12 -5.94
N PRO A 62 -0.72 23.53 -5.85
CA PRO A 62 -1.05 22.60 -4.77
C PRO A 62 -0.12 21.38 -4.81
N GLU A 63 0.48 21.03 -3.67
CA GLU A 63 1.39 19.87 -3.56
C GLU A 63 0.78 18.58 -4.10
N LYS A 64 -0.51 18.36 -3.80
CA LYS A 64 -1.27 17.20 -4.29
C LYS A 64 -1.31 17.11 -5.80
N LEU A 65 -1.44 18.24 -6.48
CA LEU A 65 -1.44 18.27 -7.94
C LEU A 65 -0.07 17.86 -8.46
N LEU A 66 1.00 18.42 -7.88
CA LEU A 66 2.36 18.07 -8.23
C LEU A 66 2.65 16.58 -8.04
N TYR A 67 2.13 15.96 -6.98
CA TYR A 67 2.39 14.54 -6.70
C TYR A 67 1.62 13.61 -7.62
N ARG A 68 0.39 13.98 -8.00
CA ARG A 68 -0.36 13.29 -9.06
C ARG A 68 0.35 13.36 -10.40
N GLU A 69 0.96 14.49 -10.71
CA GLU A 69 1.81 14.63 -11.90
C GLU A 69 3.10 13.81 -11.77
N GLY A 70 3.78 13.87 -10.62
CA GLY A 70 4.97 13.05 -10.33
C GLY A 70 4.69 11.55 -10.49
N HIS A 71 3.55 11.07 -9.99
CA HIS A 71 3.11 9.70 -10.20
C HIS A 71 2.87 9.38 -11.69
N TYR A 72 2.20 10.27 -12.44
CA TYR A 72 1.96 10.10 -13.87
C TYR A 72 3.26 9.94 -14.68
N TYR A 73 4.30 10.70 -14.33
CA TYR A 73 5.61 10.61 -14.98
C TYR A 73 6.54 9.52 -14.41
N GLY A 74 6.10 8.75 -13.40
CA GLY A 74 6.94 7.74 -12.73
C GLY A 74 8.05 8.33 -11.86
N LEU A 75 7.87 9.57 -11.40
CA LEU A 75 8.84 10.37 -10.65
C LEU A 75 8.50 10.49 -9.17
N LEU A 76 7.46 9.81 -8.70
CA LEU A 76 6.95 9.96 -7.34
C LEU A 76 8.01 9.68 -6.28
N ASP A 77 8.87 8.67 -6.47
CA ASP A 77 9.93 8.34 -5.52
C ASP A 77 10.97 9.46 -5.42
N HIS A 78 11.34 10.09 -6.55
CA HIS A 78 12.24 11.24 -6.56
C HIS A 78 11.64 12.42 -5.79
N VAL A 79 10.33 12.66 -5.99
CA VAL A 79 9.59 13.71 -5.25
C VAL A 79 9.57 13.42 -3.76
N LYS A 80 9.31 12.17 -3.34
CA LYS A 80 9.32 11.75 -1.93
C LYS A 80 10.71 11.92 -1.31
N THR A 81 11.76 11.47 -2.00
CA THR A 81 13.15 11.61 -1.54
C THR A 81 13.55 13.07 -1.39
N ALA A 82 13.18 13.94 -2.34
CA ALA A 82 13.51 15.36 -2.25
C ALA A 82 12.68 16.10 -1.18
N LYS A 83 11.43 15.68 -0.93
CA LYS A 83 10.59 16.28 0.13
C LYS A 83 11.09 15.92 1.54
N TRP A 84 11.39 14.65 1.78
CA TRP A 84 11.69 14.16 3.13
C TRP A 84 13.18 13.98 3.42
N GLY A 85 14.02 13.91 2.39
CA GLY A 85 15.44 13.65 2.53
C GLY A 85 15.75 12.24 3.03
N THR A 86 16.97 12.06 3.52
CA THR A 86 17.40 10.80 4.14
C THR A 86 16.81 10.65 5.54
N PHE A 87 16.27 9.47 5.85
CA PHE A 87 15.79 9.15 7.20
C PHE A 87 16.94 9.16 8.22
N ASP A 88 16.84 10.03 9.22
CA ASP A 88 17.73 10.05 10.39
C ASP A 88 16.93 9.64 11.63
N SER A 89 17.15 8.41 12.10
CA SER A 89 16.44 7.84 13.25
C SER A 89 16.66 8.61 14.56
N ASN A 90 17.73 9.42 14.65
CA ASN A 90 18.03 10.23 15.83
C ASN A 90 17.34 11.60 15.80
N ARG A 91 16.72 11.98 14.68
CA ARG A 91 16.08 13.28 14.47
C ARG A 91 14.62 13.13 14.07
N LEU A 92 13.87 12.36 14.85
CA LEU A 92 12.43 12.26 14.67
C LEU A 92 11.77 13.63 14.89
N ARG A 93 10.99 14.07 13.91
CA ARG A 93 10.20 15.30 13.95
C ARG A 93 8.76 14.96 13.61
N LEU A 94 7.82 15.62 14.29
CA LEU A 94 6.41 15.53 13.95
C LEU A 94 6.18 16.31 12.65
N THR A 95 5.87 15.58 11.58
CA THR A 95 5.60 16.15 10.26
C THR A 95 4.12 16.49 10.07
N GLY A 96 3.23 15.74 10.69
CA GLY A 96 1.79 15.92 10.56
C GLY A 96 1.02 15.10 11.58
N THR A 97 -0.23 15.49 11.80
CA THR A 97 -1.16 14.80 12.69
C THR A 97 -2.48 14.65 11.96
N VAL A 98 -3.05 13.45 12.01
CA VAL A 98 -4.41 13.22 11.55
C VAL A 98 -5.31 12.96 12.75
N SER A 99 -6.44 13.65 12.79
CA SER A 99 -7.49 13.41 13.77
C SER A 99 -8.64 12.71 13.08
N GLY A 100 -8.94 11.48 13.52
CA GLY A 100 -10.05 10.69 13.02
C GLY A 100 -11.03 10.34 14.14
N GLN A 101 -12.28 10.08 13.79
CA GLN A 101 -13.20 9.43 14.71
C GLN A 101 -12.82 7.94 14.81
N ALA A 102 -12.33 7.54 15.98
CA ALA A 102 -12.14 6.16 16.40
C ALA A 102 -13.33 5.76 17.31
N PRO A 103 -14.44 5.27 16.75
CA PRO A 103 -15.63 4.88 17.53
C PRO A 103 -15.35 3.83 18.61
N ASN A 104 -14.25 3.07 18.49
CA ASN A 104 -13.86 1.99 19.40
C ASN A 104 -12.34 1.98 19.61
N TYR A 105 -11.86 1.08 20.48
CA TYR A 105 -10.43 0.87 20.71
C TYR A 105 -9.66 0.56 19.42
N CYS A 106 -8.50 1.17 19.28
CA CYS A 106 -7.54 0.85 18.23
C CYS A 106 -6.95 -0.54 18.50
N ILE A 107 -6.89 -1.36 17.44
CA ILE A 107 -6.46 -2.77 17.54
C ILE A 107 -5.07 -2.95 16.92
N ALA A 108 -4.84 -2.33 15.76
CA ALA A 108 -3.60 -2.44 15.02
C ALA A 108 -3.31 -1.14 14.25
N ILE A 109 -2.03 -0.79 14.17
CA ILE A 109 -1.48 0.27 13.33
C ILE A 109 -0.34 -0.35 12.51
N ARG A 110 -0.35 -0.16 11.20
CA ARG A 110 0.65 -0.72 10.29
C ARG A 110 1.14 0.35 9.32
N ALA A 111 2.45 0.57 9.28
CA ALA A 111 3.07 1.41 8.26
C ALA A 111 2.90 0.75 6.88
N SER A 112 2.56 1.55 5.88
CA SER A 112 2.46 1.13 4.49
C SER A 112 3.84 1.14 3.82
N PRO A 113 4.11 0.23 2.86
CA PRO A 113 5.35 0.24 2.07
C PRO A 113 5.60 1.56 1.32
N ASP A 114 4.56 2.32 1.02
CA ASP A 114 4.63 3.57 0.25
C ASP A 114 4.86 4.83 1.12
N GLY A 115 4.95 4.68 2.45
CA GLY A 115 5.11 5.77 3.41
C GLY A 115 3.83 6.22 4.11
N GLY A 116 2.67 5.66 3.75
CA GLY A 116 1.41 5.85 4.46
C GLY A 116 1.25 4.94 5.69
N CYS A 117 0.03 4.79 6.18
CA CYS A 117 -0.30 3.82 7.23
C CYS A 117 -1.76 3.35 7.20
N ALA A 118 -2.03 2.22 7.83
CA ALA A 118 -3.37 1.74 8.10
C ALA A 118 -3.61 1.67 9.61
N VAL A 119 -4.83 2.03 10.02
CA VAL A 119 -5.27 2.01 11.42
C VAL A 119 -6.62 1.29 11.51
N SER A 120 -6.69 0.22 12.30
CA SER A 120 -7.97 -0.45 12.60
C SER A 120 -8.54 -0.03 13.94
N HIS A 121 -9.82 0.28 13.97
CA HIS A 121 -10.59 0.54 15.19
C HIS A 121 -11.95 -0.17 15.08
N GLY A 122 -12.27 -1.00 16.08
CA GLY A 122 -13.47 -1.85 16.02
C GLY A 122 -13.52 -2.68 14.73
N GLY A 123 -14.54 -2.46 13.89
CA GLY A 123 -14.73 -3.16 12.62
C GLY A 123 -14.38 -2.37 11.36
N ILE A 124 -13.65 -1.26 11.51
CA ILE A 124 -13.28 -0.36 10.41
C ILE A 124 -11.76 -0.25 10.33
N VAL A 125 -11.24 -0.23 9.10
CA VAL A 125 -9.85 0.11 8.80
C VAL A 125 -9.82 1.41 8.01
N ARG A 126 -9.03 2.37 8.49
CA ARG A 126 -8.73 3.61 7.77
C ARG A 126 -7.32 3.51 7.20
N VAL A 127 -7.17 3.89 5.94
CA VAL A 127 -5.87 3.94 5.27
C VAL A 127 -5.55 5.40 4.98
N TYR A 128 -4.34 5.78 5.35
CA TYR A 128 -3.76 7.08 5.10
C TYR A 128 -2.62 6.91 4.12
N ASP A 129 -2.61 7.69 3.05
CA ASP A 129 -1.49 7.69 2.12
C ASP A 129 -0.25 8.36 2.73
N TRP A 130 0.83 8.41 1.96
CA TRP A 130 2.08 9.04 2.37
C TRP A 130 1.99 10.56 2.60
N MET A 131 0.90 11.20 2.17
CA MET A 131 0.57 12.60 2.50
C MET A 131 -0.33 12.73 3.74
N LEU A 132 -0.66 11.61 4.39
CA LEU A 132 -1.64 11.52 5.48
C LEU A 132 -3.08 11.84 5.05
N GLU A 133 -3.41 11.71 3.77
CA GLU A 133 -4.80 11.81 3.30
C GLU A 133 -5.55 10.51 3.54
N GLU A 134 -6.77 10.61 4.08
CA GLU A 134 -7.61 9.45 4.35
C GLU A 134 -8.31 8.94 3.09
N HIS A 135 -8.14 7.65 2.79
CA HIS A 135 -8.94 6.92 1.81
C HIS A 135 -10.28 6.46 2.43
N PRO A 136 -11.29 6.12 1.61
CA PRO A 136 -12.56 5.59 2.11
C PRO A 136 -12.36 4.43 3.12
N PRO A 137 -13.18 4.36 4.19
CA PRO A 137 -12.99 3.33 5.21
C PRO A 137 -13.28 1.93 4.66
N MET A 138 -12.37 0.99 4.91
CA MET A 138 -12.55 -0.42 4.62
C MET A 138 -13.25 -1.11 5.80
N ASN A 139 -14.07 -2.12 5.52
CA ASN A 139 -14.64 -2.98 6.54
C ASN A 139 -14.89 -4.38 5.99
N LEU A 140 -14.82 -5.39 6.86
CA LEU A 140 -15.18 -6.76 6.53
C LEU A 140 -16.48 -7.10 7.26
N ASP A 141 -17.59 -6.65 6.69
CA ASP A 141 -18.95 -6.81 7.23
C ASP A 141 -19.16 -6.21 8.62
N TYR A 142 -18.36 -5.18 8.95
CA TYR A 142 -18.27 -4.53 10.27
C TYR A 142 -17.96 -5.48 11.43
N GLN A 143 -17.35 -6.63 11.14
CA GLN A 143 -16.81 -7.51 12.18
C GLN A 143 -15.58 -6.87 12.83
N SER A 144 -15.37 -7.13 14.13
CA SER A 144 -14.18 -6.61 14.84
C SER A 144 -12.90 -7.08 14.14
N ILE A 145 -12.03 -6.14 13.78
CA ILE A 145 -10.73 -6.44 13.17
C ILE A 145 -9.83 -7.07 14.23
N ASN A 146 -8.99 -8.03 13.84
CA ASN A 146 -7.96 -8.59 14.70
C ASN A 146 -6.57 -8.04 14.36
N ASP A 147 -6.26 -7.97 13.07
CA ASP A 147 -4.99 -7.49 12.56
C ASP A 147 -5.12 -7.07 11.08
N ILE A 148 -4.16 -6.25 10.66
CA ILE A 148 -4.03 -5.74 9.30
C ILE A 148 -2.61 -6.08 8.83
N GLY A 149 -2.45 -6.32 7.53
CA GLY A 149 -1.15 -6.58 6.94
C GLY A 149 -1.04 -6.08 5.51
N TRP A 150 0.09 -5.44 5.19
CA TRP A 150 0.40 -5.00 3.83
C TRP A 150 1.11 -6.11 3.07
N ILE A 151 0.58 -6.45 1.91
CA ILE A 151 1.25 -7.32 0.93
C ILE A 151 2.27 -6.47 0.16
N ASP A 152 1.80 -5.35 -0.37
CA ASP A 152 2.56 -4.36 -1.13
C ASP A 152 1.86 -2.99 -1.02
N SER A 153 2.26 -2.00 -1.81
CA SER A 153 1.67 -0.65 -1.77
C SER A 153 0.19 -0.60 -2.20
N GLU A 154 -0.28 -1.55 -2.99
CA GLU A 154 -1.64 -1.60 -3.56
C GLU A 154 -2.56 -2.62 -2.86
N ASN A 155 -1.98 -3.52 -2.07
CA ASN A 155 -2.66 -4.70 -1.56
C ASN A 155 -2.55 -4.78 -0.03
N ILE A 156 -3.71 -4.80 0.62
CA ILE A 156 -3.82 -4.93 2.08
C ILE A 156 -4.75 -6.08 2.45
N VAL A 157 -4.40 -6.81 3.51
CA VAL A 157 -5.19 -7.91 4.06
C VAL A 157 -5.66 -7.55 5.45
N ILE A 158 -6.93 -7.81 5.71
CA ILE A 158 -7.59 -7.53 6.98
C ILE A 158 -8.09 -8.87 7.54
N SER A 159 -7.81 -9.16 8.80
CA SER A 159 -8.44 -10.27 9.52
C SER A 159 -9.53 -9.75 10.45
N SER A 160 -10.65 -10.46 10.55
CA SER A 160 -11.72 -10.12 11.49
C SER A 160 -12.16 -11.30 12.36
N CYS A 161 -12.70 -10.97 13.53
CA CYS A 161 -13.45 -11.87 14.39
C CYS A 161 -14.68 -12.38 13.66
N GLN A 162 -14.89 -13.69 13.71
CA GLN A 162 -16.15 -14.24 13.23
C GLN A 162 -17.35 -13.68 14.00
N SER A 163 -18.40 -13.27 13.29
CA SER A 163 -19.72 -13.08 13.89
C SER A 163 -20.46 -14.42 14.03
N PRO A 164 -21.06 -14.74 15.20
CA PRO A 164 -21.90 -15.93 15.37
C PRO A 164 -23.09 -15.98 14.40
N SER A 165 -23.52 -14.83 13.89
CA SER A 165 -24.65 -14.68 12.96
C SER A 165 -24.28 -14.71 11.48
N LYS A 166 -22.99 -14.71 11.13
CA LYS A 166 -22.51 -14.68 9.74
C LYS A 166 -21.61 -15.89 9.49
N VAL A 167 -21.88 -16.62 8.41
CA VAL A 167 -21.12 -17.81 8.01
C VAL A 167 -19.67 -17.47 7.67
N ASN A 168 -19.41 -16.23 7.25
CA ASN A 168 -18.11 -15.77 6.78
C ASN A 168 -17.40 -15.00 7.91
N GLY A 169 -16.70 -15.71 8.79
CA GLY A 169 -15.57 -15.15 9.53
C GLY A 169 -14.31 -15.40 8.73
N GLY A 170 -13.42 -14.41 8.61
CA GLY A 170 -12.23 -14.63 7.80
C GLY A 170 -11.32 -13.44 7.59
N MET A 171 -10.46 -13.59 6.60
CA MET A 171 -9.58 -12.55 6.10
C MET A 171 -10.13 -12.01 4.77
N GLY A 172 -9.97 -10.72 4.53
CA GLY A 172 -10.32 -10.07 3.28
C GLY A 172 -9.10 -9.40 2.66
N HIS A 173 -8.97 -9.51 1.34
CA HIS A 173 -7.97 -8.79 0.55
C HIS A 173 -8.62 -7.56 -0.07
N PHE A 174 -8.06 -6.39 0.22
CA PHE A 174 -8.53 -5.11 -0.30
C PHE A 174 -7.48 -4.42 -1.17
N SER A 175 -7.97 -3.61 -2.10
CA SER A 175 -7.16 -2.58 -2.75
C SER A 175 -6.90 -1.45 -1.74
N SER A 176 -5.66 -1.03 -1.54
CA SER A 176 -5.34 0.07 -0.61
C SER A 176 -5.80 1.44 -1.13
N SER A 177 -5.77 1.62 -2.46
CA SER A 177 -6.08 2.87 -3.15
C SER A 177 -7.58 3.10 -3.34
N THR A 178 -8.32 2.05 -3.73
CA THR A 178 -9.77 2.12 -3.98
C THR A 178 -10.62 1.66 -2.81
N CYS A 179 -10.02 0.93 -1.86
CA CYS A 179 -10.71 0.33 -0.71
C CYS A 179 -11.74 -0.75 -1.06
N ASP A 180 -11.68 -1.27 -2.28
CA ASP A 180 -12.55 -2.36 -2.74
C ASP A 180 -12.06 -3.72 -2.25
N LEU A 181 -13.00 -4.55 -1.78
CA LEU A 181 -12.76 -5.95 -1.46
C LEU A 181 -12.51 -6.74 -2.75
N ARG A 182 -11.29 -7.24 -2.92
CA ARG A 182 -10.89 -8.06 -4.08
C ARG A 182 -11.34 -9.50 -3.93
N HIS A 183 -11.05 -10.12 -2.79
CA HIS A 183 -11.52 -11.47 -2.48
C HIS A 183 -11.48 -11.75 -0.97
N ARG A 184 -12.13 -12.84 -0.57
CA ARG A 184 -12.10 -13.36 0.80
C ARG A 184 -11.27 -14.63 0.85
N TYR A 185 -10.51 -14.78 1.93
CA TYR A 185 -9.81 -16.01 2.23
C TYR A 185 -10.71 -16.87 3.11
N ASP A 186 -11.29 -17.90 2.50
CA ASP A 186 -12.05 -18.90 3.24
C ASP A 186 -11.09 -19.90 3.91
N LEU A 187 -11.55 -20.48 5.01
CA LEU A 187 -10.85 -21.51 5.79
C LEU A 187 -11.59 -22.84 5.66
N ASN A 188 -10.99 -23.79 4.94
CA ASN A 188 -11.53 -25.12 4.72
C ASN A 188 -10.52 -26.16 5.23
N TYR A 189 -10.66 -26.60 6.49
CA TYR A 189 -9.84 -27.69 7.03
C TYR A 189 -10.67 -28.97 7.25
N GLU A 190 -10.31 -30.04 6.55
CA GLU A 190 -10.79 -31.43 6.69
C GLU A 190 -12.28 -31.65 6.98
N ASN A 191 -13.21 -31.19 6.12
CA ASN A 191 -14.66 -31.48 6.19
C ASN A 191 -15.36 -31.15 7.53
N TYR A 192 -14.65 -30.60 8.50
CA TYR A 192 -15.22 -30.00 9.67
C TYR A 192 -15.45 -28.53 9.32
N ALA A 193 -16.71 -28.11 9.31
CA ALA A 193 -17.11 -26.70 9.34
C ALA A 193 -16.69 -26.05 10.68
N LYS A 194 -15.48 -26.31 11.16
CA LYS A 194 -14.87 -25.65 12.32
C LYS A 194 -14.48 -24.28 11.85
N ILE A 195 -15.19 -23.27 12.35
CA ILE A 195 -14.88 -21.91 12.00
C ILE A 195 -13.63 -21.47 12.75
N PHE A 196 -12.68 -20.92 12.01
CA PHE A 196 -11.43 -20.38 12.54
C PHE A 196 -11.46 -18.87 12.45
N THR A 197 -11.03 -18.20 13.52
CA THR A 197 -10.76 -16.76 13.51
C THR A 197 -9.28 -16.55 13.29
N ALA A 198 -8.93 -15.89 12.18
CA ALA A 198 -7.58 -15.40 11.94
C ALA A 198 -7.28 -14.22 12.86
N ARG A 199 -6.13 -14.25 13.55
CA ARG A 199 -5.75 -13.24 14.55
C ARG A 199 -4.60 -12.38 14.07
N ALA A 200 -3.39 -12.90 14.07
CA ALA A 200 -2.20 -12.20 13.58
C ALA A 200 -1.82 -12.72 12.19
N ILE A 201 -1.47 -11.82 11.27
CA ILE A 201 -1.12 -12.12 9.88
C ILE A 201 0.35 -11.78 9.61
N CYS A 202 1.03 -12.59 8.80
CA CYS A 202 2.31 -12.23 8.19
C CYS A 202 2.43 -12.75 6.75
N PHE A 203 3.44 -12.25 6.03
CA PHE A 203 3.65 -12.51 4.61
C PHE A 203 5.09 -12.99 4.37
N ASN A 204 5.28 -13.78 3.30
CA ASN A 204 6.58 -14.18 2.80
C ASN A 204 6.77 -13.67 1.35
N SER A 205 8.03 -13.58 0.90
CA SER A 205 8.40 -13.24 -0.48
C SER A 205 7.79 -14.17 -1.53
N ASP A 206 7.46 -15.42 -1.17
CA ASP A 206 6.92 -16.44 -2.07
C ASP A 206 5.39 -16.31 -2.30
N SER A 207 4.83 -15.11 -2.12
CA SER A 207 3.39 -14.85 -2.27
C SER A 207 2.51 -15.71 -1.36
N LYS A 208 3.00 -16.00 -0.14
CA LYS A 208 2.27 -16.76 0.88
C LYS A 208 1.85 -15.86 2.02
N ILE A 209 0.63 -16.08 2.47
CA ILE A 209 0.05 -15.43 3.64
C ILE A 209 -0.06 -16.46 4.74
N PHE A 210 0.38 -16.11 5.93
CA PHE A 210 0.26 -16.93 7.13
C PHE A 210 -0.61 -16.20 8.13
N ALA A 211 -1.50 -16.93 8.78
CA ALA A 211 -2.27 -16.38 9.87
C ALA A 211 -2.40 -17.38 11.01
N SER A 212 -2.27 -16.85 12.23
CA SER A 212 -2.64 -17.61 13.42
C SER A 212 -4.16 -17.75 13.47
N CYS A 213 -4.64 -18.99 13.54
CA CYS A 213 -6.04 -19.34 13.49
C CYS A 213 -6.44 -19.99 14.82
N LYS A 214 -7.53 -19.49 15.43
CA LYS A 214 -8.12 -20.09 16.63
C LYS A 214 -9.55 -20.54 16.34
N GLY A 215 -9.81 -21.82 16.57
CA GLY A 215 -11.15 -22.43 16.56
C GLY A 215 -11.67 -22.69 17.97
N SER A 216 -12.79 -23.41 18.06
CA SER A 216 -13.50 -23.71 19.32
C SER A 216 -12.78 -24.65 20.29
N GLY A 217 -11.69 -25.31 19.84
CA GLY A 217 -10.90 -26.23 20.66
C GLY A 217 -9.48 -26.46 20.14
N ASP A 218 -9.28 -26.26 18.83
CA ASP A 218 -7.98 -26.38 18.17
C ASP A 218 -7.51 -25.02 17.64
N GLY A 219 -6.21 -24.82 17.64
CA GLY A 219 -5.56 -23.70 16.97
C GLY A 219 -4.51 -24.19 15.99
N GLY A 220 -4.11 -23.31 15.09
CA GLY A 220 -3.05 -23.60 14.14
C GLY A 220 -2.60 -22.38 13.37
N ILE A 221 -1.80 -22.63 12.35
CA ILE A 221 -1.36 -21.63 11.38
C ILE A 221 -1.95 -22.02 10.03
N GLY A 222 -2.84 -21.17 9.51
CA GLY A 222 -3.31 -21.31 8.13
C GLY A 222 -2.29 -20.71 7.17
N VAL A 223 -2.22 -21.29 5.98
CA VAL A 223 -1.39 -20.79 4.89
C VAL A 223 -2.24 -20.63 3.63
N TRP A 224 -2.19 -19.46 3.03
CA TRP A 224 -2.89 -19.14 1.79
C TRP A 224 -1.91 -18.67 0.73
N ASP A 225 -2.25 -19.00 -0.52
CA ASP A 225 -1.63 -18.41 -1.68
C ASP A 225 -2.26 -17.04 -1.96
N GLN A 226 -1.42 -16.01 -2.01
CA GLN A 226 -1.83 -14.62 -2.19
C GLN A 226 -2.48 -14.36 -3.55
N VAL A 227 -2.06 -15.08 -4.59
CA VAL A 227 -2.48 -14.83 -5.98
C VAL A 227 -3.86 -15.42 -6.23
N THR A 228 -4.06 -16.66 -5.81
CA THR A 228 -5.29 -17.43 -6.02
C THR A 228 -6.31 -17.26 -4.90
N GLY A 229 -5.88 -16.76 -3.73
CA GLY A 229 -6.71 -16.66 -2.53
C GLY A 229 -7.00 -18.00 -1.86
N LYS A 230 -6.46 -19.10 -2.40
CA LYS A 230 -6.75 -20.45 -1.92
C LYS A 230 -5.89 -20.80 -0.72
N GLN A 231 -6.50 -21.48 0.25
CA GLN A 231 -5.76 -22.13 1.31
C GLN A 231 -4.89 -23.25 0.72
N ILE A 232 -3.61 -23.24 1.02
CA ILE A 232 -2.63 -24.22 0.54
C ILE A 232 -2.17 -25.18 1.64
N ASP A 233 -2.23 -24.77 2.91
CA ASP A 233 -1.82 -25.61 4.03
C ASP A 233 -2.47 -25.17 5.36
N PHE A 234 -2.38 -26.03 6.37
CA PHE A 234 -2.76 -25.74 7.75
C PHE A 234 -1.96 -26.55 8.77
N PHE A 235 -1.27 -25.87 9.67
CA PHE A 235 -0.47 -26.48 10.73
C PHE A 235 -1.21 -26.45 12.07
N LEU A 236 -1.70 -27.60 12.55
CA LEU A 236 -2.35 -27.74 13.86
C LEU A 236 -1.35 -27.68 15.02
N PHE A 237 -1.62 -26.86 16.05
CA PHE A 237 -0.73 -26.74 17.22
C PHE A 237 -0.58 -28.05 18.02
N ILE A 238 -1.59 -28.92 18.01
CA ILE A 238 -1.55 -30.19 18.78
C ILE A 238 -0.53 -31.19 18.21
N ARG A 239 -0.28 -31.19 16.90
CA ARG A 239 0.65 -32.14 16.25
C ARG A 239 2.13 -31.77 16.34
N TRP A 240 2.45 -30.52 16.68
CA TRP A 240 3.85 -30.07 16.75
C TRP A 240 4.57 -30.52 18.02
N PHE A 241 3.85 -30.66 19.14
CA PHE A 241 4.43 -31.11 20.41
C PHE A 241 4.82 -32.60 20.45
N SER A 242 4.35 -33.40 19.49
CA SER A 242 4.65 -34.85 19.47
C SER A 242 6.01 -35.18 18.83
N SER A 243 6.61 -34.26 18.07
CA SER A 243 7.89 -34.50 17.35
C SER A 243 9.13 -33.89 18.03
N TRP A 244 8.94 -33.05 19.04
CA TRP A 244 10.03 -32.53 19.87
C TRP A 244 10.04 -33.24 21.22
N ARG A 245 10.48 -34.50 21.23
CA ARG A 245 11.08 -35.08 22.44
C ARG A 245 12.59 -34.89 22.30
N CYS A 246 13.17 -34.06 23.18
CA CYS A 246 14.60 -34.03 23.43
C CYS A 246 15.11 -35.40 23.90
#